data_AF-A0AAN8WWC5-F1
#
_entry.id   AF-A0AAN8WWC5-F1
#
_cell.length_a   1.000
_cell.length_b   1.000
_cell.length_c   1.000
_cell.angle_alpha   90.00
_cell.angle_beta   90.00
_cell.angle_gamma   90.00
#
_symmetry.space_group_name_H-M   'P 1'
#
loop_
_entity.id
_entity.type
_entity.pdbx_description
1 polymer ?
#
loop_
_entity_poly.entity_id
_entity_poly.type
_entity_poly.pdbx_seq_one_letter_code
_entity_poly.pdbx_strand_id
1 'polypeptide(L)'
;MRQVNAQLAWTEEQSRSVLQLYPQVLVSHCSGGDHQPLEEFWLQLAKAYLNAQNDRKQCYEIEEHIALLRRGYHSRNPFPFSSEMQFLEETEVTLGFSPEPVVTDSDQLVPYWSHTAAILLLELVMECRQEGIKHIGLFEMISRELGYHGYRYTGEECRVYYSLLRQLYSNRVKTLKRNRELLKPFPYMDKMAEVDGVVSLPRFVDTDSNRKIILMNASMIIERMAEEEPLDVFSLLSKIRLHLRQKNLLHPLPSLSKVGQILRDAINDSSINSKEVLYLRIILEPYGEDLSVIADRIQPIPHCKNRRVVLKKELAKFSVVEWTTSNITAMLEVIKDWRLMCHDTAEFECMVGTDQFLWEDVATRLKCTTNTSFNKCQERFLQLYREYKSVVTFNARIGSDEPSKSVRCQNLLEALIAPLMFHEGNMDPR
;
A
#
# COMPACT_ATOMS: atom_id res chain seq x y z
N MET A 1 16.49 -7.40 6.30
CA MET A 1 17.44 -6.98 5.22
C MET A 1 17.64 -8.05 4.14
N ARG A 2 17.85 -9.34 4.49
CA ARG A 2 18.09 -10.42 3.51
C ARG A 2 17.02 -10.49 2.40
N GLN A 3 15.74 -10.44 2.76
CA GLN A 3 14.63 -10.54 1.79
C GLN A 3 14.55 -9.37 0.79
N VAL A 4 14.75 -8.13 1.25
CA VAL A 4 14.77 -6.97 0.33
C VAL A 4 16.02 -7.02 -0.56
N ASN A 5 17.16 -7.49 -0.05
CA ASN A 5 18.33 -7.74 -0.88
C ASN A 5 18.07 -8.85 -1.91
N ALA A 6 17.36 -9.91 -1.54
CA ALA A 6 16.92 -10.94 -2.47
C ALA A 6 16.07 -10.30 -3.56
N GLN A 7 14.99 -9.60 -3.21
CA GLN A 7 14.12 -8.93 -4.18
C GLN A 7 14.88 -7.99 -5.14
N LEU A 8 15.82 -7.19 -4.63
CA LEU A 8 16.58 -6.22 -5.42
C LEU A 8 17.75 -6.82 -6.20
N ALA A 9 18.07 -8.10 -5.98
CA ALA A 9 19.09 -8.83 -6.72
C ALA A 9 18.57 -9.39 -8.05
N TRP A 10 17.25 -9.30 -8.28
CA TRP A 10 16.56 -9.76 -9.47
C TRP A 10 15.95 -8.58 -10.22
N THR A 11 16.07 -8.59 -11.55
CA THR A 11 15.25 -7.72 -12.40
C THR A 11 13.92 -8.40 -12.73
N GLU A 12 12.98 -7.67 -13.33
CA GLU A 12 11.72 -8.27 -13.80
C GLU A 12 11.97 -9.35 -14.86
N GLU A 13 12.89 -9.11 -15.79
CA GLU A 13 13.27 -10.08 -16.83
C GLU A 13 13.92 -11.33 -16.24
N GLN A 14 14.79 -11.17 -15.25
CA GLN A 14 15.40 -12.30 -14.54
C GLN A 14 14.35 -13.09 -13.77
N SER A 15 13.39 -12.41 -13.13
CA SER A 15 12.28 -13.04 -12.41
C SER A 15 11.37 -13.82 -13.37
N ARG A 16 11.01 -13.24 -14.52
CA ARG A 16 10.24 -13.93 -15.55
C ARG A 16 10.98 -15.14 -16.09
N SER A 17 12.27 -15.01 -16.37
CA SER A 17 13.09 -16.09 -16.93
C SER A 17 13.17 -17.29 -15.99
N VAL A 18 13.39 -17.06 -14.68
CA VAL A 18 13.44 -18.17 -13.71
C VAL A 18 12.07 -18.84 -13.55
N LEU A 19 10.97 -18.08 -13.56
CA LEU A 19 9.62 -18.65 -13.50
C LEU A 19 9.26 -19.45 -14.76
N GLN A 20 9.71 -19.04 -15.93
CA GLN A 20 9.48 -19.78 -17.19
C GLN A 20 10.28 -21.09 -17.25
N LEU A 21 11.49 -21.11 -16.69
CA LEU A 21 12.33 -22.31 -16.63
C LEU A 21 11.84 -23.32 -15.59
N TYR A 22 11.25 -22.84 -14.49
CA TYR A 22 10.87 -23.67 -13.34
C TYR A 22 10.01 -24.89 -13.71
N PRO A 23 8.88 -24.76 -14.43
CA PRO A 23 8.06 -25.91 -14.81
C PRO A 23 8.80 -26.94 -15.65
N GLN A 24 9.65 -26.50 -16.59
CA GLN A 24 10.40 -27.40 -17.48
C GLN A 24 11.42 -28.23 -16.73
N VAL A 25 12.13 -27.59 -15.78
CA VAL A 25 13.08 -28.26 -14.90
C VAL A 25 12.35 -29.20 -13.96
N LEU A 26 11.20 -28.79 -13.42
CA LEU A 26 10.42 -29.61 -12.49
C LEU A 26 9.91 -30.89 -13.17
N VAL A 27 9.36 -30.79 -14.39
CA VAL A 27 8.94 -31.96 -15.18
C VAL A 27 10.10 -32.92 -15.42
N SER A 28 11.27 -32.39 -15.80
CA SER A 28 12.47 -33.23 -16.02
C SER A 28 12.96 -33.89 -14.73
N HIS A 29 12.92 -33.18 -13.62
CA HIS A 29 13.30 -33.67 -12.29
C HIS A 29 12.40 -34.83 -11.85
N CYS A 30 11.08 -34.65 -11.93
CA CYS A 30 10.11 -35.68 -11.58
C CYS A 30 10.15 -36.90 -12.53
N SER A 31 10.60 -36.71 -13.77
CA SER A 31 10.74 -37.81 -14.74
C SER A 31 12.03 -38.63 -14.56
N GLY A 32 12.96 -38.17 -13.73
CA GLY A 32 14.30 -38.75 -13.54
C GLY A 32 14.38 -40.01 -12.65
N GLY A 33 13.24 -40.49 -12.12
CA GLY A 33 13.13 -41.65 -11.25
C GLY A 33 12.68 -41.31 -9.82
N ASP A 34 12.12 -42.29 -9.11
CA ASP A 34 11.63 -42.13 -7.75
C ASP A 34 12.79 -41.77 -6.80
N HIS A 35 12.67 -40.64 -6.09
CA HIS A 35 13.53 -40.15 -5.00
C HIS A 35 14.74 -39.25 -5.35
N GLN A 36 14.63 -38.33 -6.31
CA GLN A 36 15.61 -37.24 -6.37
C GLN A 36 15.41 -36.25 -5.19
N PRO A 37 16.48 -35.79 -4.52
CA PRO A 37 16.39 -34.84 -3.43
C PRO A 37 16.04 -33.43 -3.94
N LEU A 38 15.32 -32.65 -3.11
CA LEU A 38 14.87 -31.29 -3.44
C LEU A 38 16.05 -30.34 -3.75
N GLU A 39 17.18 -30.53 -3.09
CA GLU A 39 18.40 -29.76 -3.35
C GLU A 39 18.91 -29.93 -4.79
N GLU A 40 18.68 -31.10 -5.38
CA GLU A 40 19.06 -31.37 -6.77
C GLU A 40 18.15 -30.61 -7.74
N PHE A 41 16.85 -30.48 -7.45
CA PHE A 41 15.95 -29.64 -8.23
C PHE A 41 16.45 -28.19 -8.30
N TRP A 42 16.77 -27.59 -7.14
CA TRP A 42 17.29 -26.22 -7.10
C TRP A 42 18.61 -26.06 -7.85
N LEU A 43 19.48 -27.07 -7.79
CA LEU A 43 20.72 -27.09 -8.55
C LEU A 43 20.48 -27.19 -10.07
N GLN A 44 19.53 -28.02 -10.50
CA GLN A 44 19.14 -28.14 -11.91
C GLN A 44 18.56 -26.81 -12.43
N LEU A 45 17.72 -26.15 -11.62
CA LEU A 45 17.15 -24.85 -11.96
C LEU A 45 18.22 -23.75 -12.04
N ALA A 46 19.17 -23.73 -11.11
CA ALA A 46 20.30 -22.79 -11.15
C ALA A 46 21.16 -22.98 -12.40
N LYS A 47 21.41 -24.23 -12.83
CA LYS A 47 22.12 -24.54 -14.07
C LYS A 47 21.34 -24.10 -15.31
N ALA A 48 20.03 -24.38 -15.36
CA ALA A 48 19.16 -23.96 -16.46
C ALA A 48 19.14 -22.42 -16.59
N TYR A 49 19.02 -21.72 -15.46
CA TYR A 49 19.05 -20.26 -15.43
C TYR A 49 20.40 -19.70 -15.89
N LEU A 50 21.52 -20.25 -15.41
CA LEU A 50 22.86 -19.84 -15.85
C LEU A 50 23.03 -20.00 -17.36
N ASN A 51 22.56 -21.11 -17.94
CA ASN A 51 22.65 -21.35 -19.38
C ASN A 51 21.77 -20.38 -20.19
N ALA A 52 20.60 -20.02 -19.66
CA ALA A 52 19.66 -19.13 -20.35
C ALA A 52 20.07 -17.65 -20.28
N GLN A 53 20.57 -17.19 -19.12
CA GLN A 53 20.78 -15.77 -18.82
C GLN A 53 22.26 -15.37 -18.76
N ASN A 54 23.19 -16.34 -18.79
CA ASN A 54 24.62 -16.12 -18.54
C ASN A 54 24.89 -15.34 -17.22
N ASP A 55 24.00 -15.49 -16.24
CA ASP A 55 24.10 -14.89 -14.90
C ASP A 55 24.07 -16.01 -13.85
N ARG A 56 25.03 -15.95 -12.91
CA ARG A 56 25.17 -16.99 -11.89
C ARG A 56 24.42 -16.58 -10.63
N LYS A 57 23.34 -17.31 -10.32
CA LYS A 57 22.61 -17.25 -9.06
C LYS A 57 22.84 -18.52 -8.25
N GLN A 58 22.92 -18.40 -6.93
CA GLN A 58 23.03 -19.56 -6.04
C GLN A 58 21.65 -20.22 -5.85
N CYS A 59 21.62 -21.52 -5.54
CA CYS A 59 20.37 -22.26 -5.33
C CYS A 59 19.46 -21.61 -4.29
N TYR A 60 20.03 -21.22 -3.13
CA TYR A 60 19.28 -20.55 -2.07
C TYR A 60 18.74 -19.17 -2.48
N GLU A 61 19.41 -18.46 -3.40
CA GLU A 61 18.92 -17.17 -3.90
C GLU A 61 17.68 -17.35 -4.79
N ILE A 62 17.67 -18.42 -5.60
CA ILE A 62 16.53 -18.77 -6.45
C ILE A 62 15.34 -19.21 -5.59
N GLU A 63 15.57 -20.11 -4.63
CA GLU A 63 14.55 -20.60 -3.73
C GLU A 63 13.90 -19.47 -2.91
N GLU A 64 14.72 -18.60 -2.29
CA GLU A 64 14.22 -17.43 -1.55
C GLU A 64 13.42 -16.48 -2.45
N HIS A 65 13.87 -16.30 -3.70
CA HIS A 65 13.19 -15.43 -4.65
C HIS A 65 11.83 -16.00 -5.07
N ILE A 66 11.76 -17.29 -5.40
CA ILE A 66 10.49 -17.94 -5.76
C ILE A 66 9.52 -17.94 -4.57
N ALA A 67 10.02 -18.20 -3.36
CA ALA A 67 9.20 -18.08 -2.15
C ALA A 67 8.65 -16.64 -1.96
N LEU A 68 9.44 -15.62 -2.27
CA LEU A 68 8.99 -14.23 -2.25
C LEU A 68 7.95 -13.94 -3.35
N LEU A 69 8.16 -14.45 -4.57
CA LEU A 69 7.24 -14.29 -5.70
C LEU A 69 5.89 -14.96 -5.41
N ARG A 70 5.87 -16.15 -4.81
CA ARG A 70 4.64 -16.81 -4.32
C ARG A 70 3.86 -15.90 -3.36
N ARG A 71 4.53 -15.27 -2.39
CA ARG A 71 3.86 -14.32 -1.49
C ARG A 71 3.28 -13.12 -2.24
N GLY A 72 3.98 -12.64 -3.25
CA GLY A 72 3.50 -11.57 -4.13
C GLY A 72 2.26 -11.97 -4.91
N TYR A 73 2.26 -13.17 -5.49
CA TYR A 73 1.15 -13.72 -6.27
C TYR A 73 -0.13 -13.88 -5.43
N HIS A 74 0.02 -14.37 -4.19
CA HIS A 74 -1.10 -14.51 -3.25
C HIS A 74 -1.49 -13.20 -2.55
N SER A 75 -0.77 -12.10 -2.81
CA SER A 75 -1.12 -10.80 -2.23
C SER A 75 -2.26 -10.15 -3.00
N ARG A 76 -2.94 -9.18 -2.37
CA ARG A 76 -3.99 -8.38 -3.04
C ARG A 76 -3.42 -7.28 -3.95
N ASN A 77 -2.11 -7.26 -4.18
CA ASN A 77 -1.43 -6.22 -4.96
C ASN A 77 -1.30 -6.63 -6.43
N PRO A 78 -1.24 -5.66 -7.36
CA PRO A 78 -0.86 -5.92 -8.74
C PRO A 78 0.46 -6.70 -8.80
N PHE A 79 0.41 -7.86 -9.45
CA PHE A 79 1.54 -8.77 -9.57
C PHE A 79 1.91 -8.97 -11.05
N PRO A 80 3.16 -8.69 -11.46
CA PRO A 80 3.53 -8.62 -12.88
C PRO A 80 3.78 -9.98 -13.55
N PHE A 81 3.79 -11.09 -12.79
CA PHE A 81 4.11 -12.43 -13.27
C PHE A 81 2.96 -13.42 -13.06
N SER A 82 1.71 -12.95 -13.05
CA SER A 82 0.55 -13.77 -12.69
C SER A 82 0.40 -15.00 -13.58
N SER A 83 0.62 -14.86 -14.89
CA SER A 83 0.57 -15.98 -15.84
C SER A 83 1.64 -17.03 -15.56
N GLU A 84 2.88 -16.60 -15.33
CA GLU A 84 4.01 -17.49 -15.10
C GLU A 84 3.89 -18.20 -13.74
N MET A 85 3.40 -17.49 -12.70
CA MET A 85 3.13 -18.08 -11.40
C MET A 85 1.96 -19.05 -11.43
N GLN A 86 0.88 -18.73 -12.14
CA GLN A 86 -0.25 -19.63 -12.31
C GLN A 86 0.20 -20.94 -12.97
N PHE A 87 0.96 -20.86 -14.07
CA PHE A 87 1.48 -22.03 -14.76
C PHE A 87 2.44 -22.85 -13.88
N LEU A 88 3.25 -22.17 -13.06
CA LEU A 88 4.09 -22.81 -12.06
C LEU A 88 3.26 -23.62 -11.06
N GLU A 89 2.25 -23.02 -10.43
CA GLU A 89 1.40 -23.69 -9.43
C GLU A 89 0.59 -24.85 -10.04
N GLU A 90 0.05 -24.68 -11.25
CA GLU A 90 -0.63 -25.76 -11.99
C GLU A 90 0.29 -26.94 -12.24
N THR A 91 1.56 -26.68 -12.57
CA THR A 91 2.57 -27.72 -12.77
C THR A 91 2.92 -28.43 -11.46
N GLU A 92 3.08 -27.67 -10.37
CA GLU A 92 3.35 -28.23 -9.03
C GLU A 92 2.23 -29.16 -8.57
N VAL A 93 0.97 -28.72 -8.71
CA VAL A 93 -0.21 -29.52 -8.36
C VAL A 93 -0.29 -30.79 -9.21
N THR A 94 -0.04 -30.68 -10.53
CA THR A 94 -0.10 -31.81 -11.46
C THR A 94 0.94 -32.88 -11.14
N LEU A 95 2.13 -32.47 -10.71
CA LEU A 95 3.24 -33.38 -10.38
C LEU A 95 3.25 -33.82 -8.91
N GLY A 96 2.29 -33.36 -8.10
CA GLY A 96 2.27 -33.64 -6.66
C GLY A 96 3.46 -33.04 -5.91
N PHE A 97 4.08 -31.99 -6.46
CA PHE A 97 5.23 -31.32 -5.89
C PHE A 97 4.77 -30.20 -4.96
N SER A 98 5.12 -30.28 -3.69
CA SER A 98 4.84 -29.24 -2.71
C SER A 98 6.16 -28.80 -2.07
N PRO A 99 6.74 -27.67 -2.49
CA PRO A 99 7.95 -27.17 -1.86
C PRO A 99 7.63 -26.79 -0.42
N GLU A 100 8.46 -27.25 0.52
CA GLU A 100 8.28 -26.87 1.92
C GLU A 100 8.30 -25.33 2.04
N PRO A 101 7.37 -24.75 2.81
CA PRO A 101 7.42 -23.33 3.08
C PRO A 101 8.74 -23.01 3.76
N VAL A 102 9.55 -22.13 3.15
CA VAL A 102 10.81 -21.69 3.75
C VAL A 102 10.53 -21.24 5.18
N VAL A 103 11.05 -21.99 6.16
CA VAL A 103 10.87 -21.73 7.59
C VAL A 103 11.58 -20.42 7.92
N THR A 104 10.87 -19.32 7.76
CA THR A 104 11.33 -18.00 8.17
C THR A 104 10.62 -17.61 9.44
N ASP A 105 11.40 -17.44 10.52
CA ASP A 105 10.93 -16.95 11.82
C ASP A 105 9.92 -15.81 11.63
N SER A 106 8.75 -16.03 12.19
CA SER A 106 7.44 -15.59 11.69
C SER A 106 7.07 -14.12 11.91
N ASP A 107 8.01 -13.21 12.16
CA ASP A 107 7.71 -11.82 12.55
C ASP A 107 8.30 -10.73 11.63
N GLN A 108 9.00 -11.08 10.55
CA GLN A 108 9.74 -10.08 9.73
C GLN A 108 9.53 -10.18 8.21
N LEU A 109 8.46 -10.82 7.74
CA LEU A 109 8.24 -10.96 6.30
C LEU A 109 7.78 -9.62 5.71
N VAL A 110 8.68 -8.95 5.01
CA VAL A 110 8.31 -7.78 4.20
C VAL A 110 7.45 -8.30 3.03
N PRO A 111 6.29 -7.68 2.75
CA PRO A 111 5.49 -8.07 1.59
C PRO A 111 6.30 -7.94 0.31
N TYR A 112 5.92 -8.66 -0.74
CA TYR A 112 6.54 -8.47 -2.05
C TYR A 112 6.25 -7.06 -2.57
N TRP A 113 7.29 -6.38 -3.06
CA TRP A 113 7.18 -5.09 -3.75
C TRP A 113 7.54 -5.26 -5.23
N SER A 114 6.63 -4.99 -6.15
CA SER A 114 7.01 -4.90 -7.57
C SER A 114 7.96 -3.72 -7.79
N HIS A 115 8.77 -3.74 -8.86
CA HIS A 115 9.63 -2.60 -9.18
C HIS A 115 8.80 -1.34 -9.44
N THR A 116 7.67 -1.49 -10.13
CA THR A 116 6.69 -0.42 -10.34
C THR A 116 6.17 0.18 -9.03
N ALA A 117 5.79 -0.66 -8.05
CA ALA A 117 5.36 -0.18 -6.74
C ALA A 117 6.47 0.56 -5.98
N ALA A 118 7.70 0.05 -6.04
CA ALA A 118 8.85 0.66 -5.40
C ALA A 118 9.18 2.04 -6.00
N ILE A 119 9.13 2.17 -7.34
CA ILE A 119 9.33 3.45 -8.02
C ILE A 119 8.24 4.44 -7.62
N LEU A 120 6.97 4.02 -7.67
CA LEU A 120 5.83 4.87 -7.31
C LEU A 120 5.92 5.34 -5.84
N LEU A 121 6.32 4.46 -4.91
CA LEU A 121 6.60 4.84 -3.52
C LEU A 121 7.62 5.99 -3.44
N LEU A 122 8.74 5.88 -4.17
CA LEU A 122 9.78 6.92 -4.16
C LEU A 122 9.29 8.23 -4.78
N GLU A 123 8.50 8.16 -5.84
CA GLU A 123 7.89 9.32 -6.48
C GLU A 123 6.92 10.05 -5.56
N LEU A 124 6.03 9.31 -4.89
CA LEU A 124 5.12 9.85 -3.90
C LEU A 124 5.89 10.46 -2.72
N VAL A 125 6.97 9.84 -2.25
CA VAL A 125 7.84 10.46 -1.22
C VAL A 125 8.36 11.82 -1.69
N MET A 126 8.88 11.92 -2.92
CA MET A 126 9.39 13.19 -3.45
C MET A 126 8.29 14.25 -3.53
N GLU A 127 7.12 13.90 -4.08
CA GLU A 127 5.98 14.81 -4.19
C GLU A 127 5.55 15.34 -2.84
N CYS A 128 5.37 14.45 -1.85
CA CYS A 128 4.97 14.81 -0.51
C CYS A 128 6.00 15.73 0.17
N ARG A 129 7.29 15.49 -0.05
CA ARG A 129 8.37 16.33 0.50
C ARG A 129 8.39 17.71 -0.14
N GLN A 130 8.16 17.81 -1.44
CA GLN A 130 8.03 19.08 -2.16
C GLN A 130 6.81 19.88 -1.70
N GLU A 131 5.71 19.20 -1.37
CA GLU A 131 4.52 19.81 -0.73
C GLU A 131 4.78 20.25 0.73
N GLY A 132 5.98 19.99 1.29
CA GLY A 132 6.33 20.37 2.65
C GLY A 132 5.68 19.50 3.72
N ILE A 133 5.16 18.33 3.34
CA ILE A 133 4.47 17.41 4.26
C ILE A 133 5.47 16.87 5.28
N LYS A 134 5.14 17.05 6.56
CA LYS A 134 5.97 16.60 7.67
C LYS A 134 6.01 15.08 7.72
N HIS A 135 7.01 14.53 8.41
CA HIS A 135 7.20 13.08 8.52
C HIS A 135 6.02 12.37 9.21
N ILE A 136 5.28 13.05 10.08
CA ILE A 136 4.12 12.50 10.79
C ILE A 136 2.97 12.32 9.80
N GLY A 137 2.52 11.08 9.61
CA GLY A 137 1.42 10.74 8.69
C GLY A 137 1.81 10.70 7.20
N LEU A 138 3.08 10.92 6.86
CA LEU A 138 3.58 10.87 5.48
C LEU A 138 3.26 9.53 4.81
N PHE A 139 3.60 8.43 5.46
CA PHE A 139 3.44 7.10 4.87
C PHE A 139 1.99 6.60 4.87
N GLU A 140 1.14 7.07 5.78
CA GLU A 140 -0.31 6.82 5.72
C GLU A 140 -0.97 7.49 4.52
N MET A 141 -0.44 8.65 4.14
CA MET A 141 -0.90 9.34 2.94
C MET A 141 -0.38 8.66 1.68
N ILE A 142 0.90 8.29 1.64
CA ILE A 142 1.47 7.52 0.52
C ILE A 142 0.76 6.18 0.34
N SER A 143 0.44 5.48 1.43
CA SER A 143 -0.34 4.23 1.43
C SER A 143 -1.70 4.42 0.75
N ARG A 144 -2.42 5.51 1.08
CA ARG A 144 -3.70 5.83 0.42
C ARG A 144 -3.52 6.11 -1.07
N GLU A 145 -2.49 6.86 -1.45
CA GLU A 145 -2.19 7.14 -2.86
C GLU A 145 -1.82 5.88 -3.63
N LEU A 146 -0.96 5.03 -3.08
CA LEU A 146 -0.66 3.69 -3.62
C LEU A 146 -1.94 2.86 -3.82
N GLY A 147 -2.89 2.97 -2.89
CA GLY A 147 -4.21 2.33 -2.97
C GLY A 147 -5.00 2.71 -4.22
N TYR A 148 -4.93 3.96 -4.68
CA TYR A 148 -5.58 4.39 -5.93
C TYR A 148 -4.94 3.77 -7.17
N HIS A 149 -3.67 3.38 -7.09
CA HIS A 149 -2.97 2.62 -8.13
C HIS A 149 -3.12 1.10 -7.99
N GLY A 150 -3.99 0.64 -7.09
CA GLY A 150 -4.26 -0.77 -6.84
C GLY A 150 -3.34 -1.42 -5.81
N TYR A 151 -2.32 -0.73 -5.32
CA TYR A 151 -1.38 -1.26 -4.32
C TYR A 151 -1.89 -1.04 -2.89
N ARG A 152 -2.17 -2.13 -2.19
CA ARG A 152 -2.75 -2.16 -0.84
C ARG A 152 -1.70 -2.31 0.26
N TYR A 153 -0.61 -1.54 0.18
CA TYR A 153 0.38 -1.46 1.26
C TYR A 153 -0.09 -0.52 2.36
N THR A 154 0.11 -0.89 3.62
CA THR A 154 -0.12 -0.05 4.80
C THR A 154 0.93 1.05 4.93
N GLY A 155 0.62 2.10 5.69
CA GLY A 155 1.59 3.16 5.98
C GLY A 155 2.85 2.64 6.66
N GLU A 156 2.73 1.64 7.53
CA GLU A 156 3.88 1.01 8.18
C GLU A 156 4.74 0.22 7.20
N GLU A 157 4.14 -0.58 6.30
CA GLU A 157 4.88 -1.29 5.25
C GLU A 157 5.62 -0.33 4.32
N CYS A 158 4.98 0.78 3.92
CA CYS A 158 5.61 1.83 3.12
C CYS A 158 6.82 2.45 3.85
N ARG A 159 6.68 2.74 5.15
CA ARG A 159 7.74 3.30 5.99
C ARG A 159 8.92 2.35 6.13
N VAL A 160 8.64 1.08 6.45
CA VAL A 160 9.65 0.03 6.61
C VAL A 160 10.40 -0.18 5.30
N TYR A 161 9.68 -0.35 4.19
CA TYR A 161 10.29 -0.58 2.90
C TYR A 161 11.13 0.61 2.43
N TYR A 162 10.63 1.85 2.56
CA TYR A 162 11.40 3.05 2.27
C TYR A 162 12.68 3.15 3.10
N SER A 163 12.60 2.84 4.41
CA SER A 163 13.75 2.86 5.31
C SER A 163 14.82 1.85 4.88
N LEU A 164 14.40 0.67 4.41
CA LEU A 164 15.29 -0.36 3.86
C LEU A 164 15.96 0.13 2.57
N LEU A 165 15.21 0.72 1.64
CA LEU A 165 15.78 1.32 0.42
C LEU A 165 16.82 2.41 0.75
N ARG A 166 16.53 3.28 1.72
CA ARG A 166 17.46 4.32 2.21
C ARG A 166 18.74 3.73 2.79
N GLN A 167 18.62 2.69 3.61
CA GLN A 167 19.77 2.01 4.20
C GLN A 167 20.65 1.37 3.12
N LEU A 168 20.04 0.68 2.15
CA LEU A 168 20.77 0.05 1.05
C LEU A 168 21.47 1.06 0.16
N TYR A 169 20.77 2.14 -0.22
CA TYR A 169 21.35 3.24 -0.97
C TYR A 169 22.54 3.86 -0.22
N SER A 170 22.37 4.20 1.06
CA SER A 170 23.44 4.79 1.88
C SER A 170 24.67 3.89 1.99
N ASN A 171 24.46 2.59 2.18
CA ASN A 171 25.53 1.61 2.22
C ASN A 171 26.26 1.53 0.88
N ARG A 172 25.52 1.50 -0.24
CA ARG A 172 26.14 1.43 -1.57
C ARG A 172 26.90 2.71 -1.92
N VAL A 173 26.37 3.90 -1.64
CA VAL A 173 27.09 5.17 -1.84
C VAL A 173 28.40 5.20 -1.05
N LYS A 174 28.40 4.69 0.19
CA LYS A 174 29.64 4.57 0.99
C LYS A 174 30.64 3.60 0.37
N THR A 175 30.18 2.46 -0.14
CA THR A 175 31.05 1.46 -0.78
C THR A 175 31.57 1.90 -2.15
N LEU A 176 30.76 2.64 -2.92
CA LEU A 176 31.11 3.12 -4.28
C LEU A 176 32.25 4.13 -4.24
N LYS A 177 32.37 4.88 -3.14
CA LYS A 177 33.55 5.74 -2.87
C LYS A 177 34.84 4.95 -2.65
N ARG A 178 34.75 3.67 -2.27
CA ARG A 178 35.92 2.82 -1.94
C ARG A 178 36.26 1.83 -3.06
N ASN A 179 35.27 1.27 -3.76
CA ASN A 179 35.45 0.27 -4.81
C ASN A 179 34.42 0.47 -5.92
N ARG A 180 34.81 1.16 -7.01
CA ARG A 180 33.91 1.45 -8.14
C ARG A 180 33.56 0.23 -9.00
N GLU A 181 34.43 -0.78 -9.04
CA GLU A 181 34.34 -1.87 -10.03
C GLU A 181 33.56 -3.11 -9.55
N LEU A 182 33.22 -3.23 -8.26
CA LEU A 182 32.68 -4.48 -7.68
C LEU A 182 31.21 -4.40 -7.25
N LEU A 183 30.52 -3.29 -7.50
CA LEU A 183 29.15 -3.13 -7.01
C LEU A 183 28.14 -3.63 -8.04
N LYS A 184 27.36 -4.63 -7.64
CA LYS A 184 26.12 -4.99 -8.34
C LYS A 184 25.26 -3.72 -8.51
N PRO A 185 24.56 -3.55 -9.65
CA PRO A 185 23.69 -2.39 -9.86
C PRO A 185 22.56 -2.37 -8.81
N PHE A 186 22.23 -1.17 -8.32
CA PHE A 186 21.01 -0.96 -7.50
C PHE A 186 20.01 -0.25 -8.41
N PRO A 187 18.87 -0.89 -8.71
CA PRO A 187 17.96 -0.41 -9.76
C PRO A 187 17.39 0.97 -9.46
N TYR A 188 17.44 1.42 -8.20
CA TYR A 188 16.89 2.71 -7.78
C TYR A 188 17.96 3.73 -7.41
N MET A 189 19.21 3.58 -7.87
CA MET A 189 20.27 4.57 -7.58
C MET A 189 19.85 5.99 -7.96
N ASP A 190 19.41 6.18 -9.20
CA ASP A 190 19.08 7.51 -9.72
C ASP A 190 17.85 8.10 -9.02
N LYS A 191 16.81 7.28 -8.80
CA LYS A 191 15.61 7.72 -8.07
C LYS A 191 15.90 8.06 -6.61
N MET A 192 16.76 7.30 -5.94
CA MET A 192 17.15 7.61 -4.56
C MET A 192 18.04 8.85 -4.47
N ALA A 193 18.89 9.10 -5.48
CA ALA A 193 19.63 10.35 -5.61
C ALA A 193 18.68 11.55 -5.85
N GLU A 194 17.64 11.37 -6.66
CA GLU A 194 16.58 12.37 -6.86
C GLU A 194 15.85 12.67 -5.54
N VAL A 195 15.47 11.64 -4.77
CA VAL A 195 14.86 11.77 -3.44
C VAL A 195 15.77 12.55 -2.49
N ASP A 196 17.06 12.23 -2.44
CA ASP A 196 18.02 12.98 -1.61
C ASP A 196 18.18 14.42 -2.06
N GLY A 197 18.16 14.67 -3.37
CA GLY A 197 18.10 16.02 -3.93
C GLY A 197 16.90 16.77 -3.36
N VAL A 198 15.69 16.23 -3.51
CA VAL A 198 14.45 16.86 -3.02
C VAL A 198 14.48 17.11 -1.51
N VAL A 199 15.01 16.18 -0.71
CA VAL A 199 15.09 16.33 0.75
C VAL A 199 16.15 17.35 1.17
N SER A 200 17.24 17.49 0.41
CA SER A 200 18.35 18.39 0.72
C SER A 200 18.18 19.80 0.16
N LEU A 201 17.31 20.00 -0.82
CA LEU A 201 17.10 21.30 -1.44
C LEU A 201 16.39 22.28 -0.49
N PRO A 202 16.75 23.57 -0.55
CA PRO A 202 15.96 24.61 0.10
C PRO A 202 14.54 24.60 -0.47
N ARG A 203 13.55 25.03 0.31
CA ARG A 203 12.18 25.17 -0.18
C ARG A 203 12.14 26.14 -1.37
N PHE A 204 11.16 25.97 -2.26
CA PHE A 204 10.92 26.91 -3.35
C PHE A 204 10.93 28.35 -2.84
N VAL A 205 11.78 29.18 -3.45
CA VAL A 205 11.89 30.60 -3.11
C VAL A 205 10.99 31.38 -4.05
N ASP A 206 10.04 32.10 -3.46
CA ASP A 206 9.07 32.91 -4.18
C ASP A 206 9.71 34.24 -4.60
N THR A 207 10.31 34.26 -5.78
CA THR A 207 10.91 35.45 -6.40
C THR A 207 10.04 35.94 -7.56
N ASP A 208 10.12 37.23 -7.89
CA ASP A 208 9.39 37.80 -9.04
C ASP A 208 9.71 37.07 -10.36
N SER A 209 10.97 36.65 -10.53
CA SER A 209 11.38 35.86 -11.70
C SER A 209 10.64 34.52 -11.74
N ASN A 210 10.57 33.81 -10.62
CA ASN A 210 9.88 32.53 -10.54
C ASN A 210 8.37 32.69 -10.73
N ARG A 211 7.76 33.73 -10.15
CA ARG A 211 6.35 34.07 -10.37
C ARG A 211 6.04 34.29 -11.84
N LYS A 212 6.86 35.09 -12.54
CA LYS A 212 6.70 35.34 -13.99
C LYS A 212 6.77 34.05 -14.80
N ILE A 213 7.72 33.17 -14.50
CA ILE A 213 7.84 31.86 -15.16
C ILE A 213 6.56 31.04 -14.94
N ILE A 214 6.03 30.98 -13.71
CA ILE A 214 4.80 30.25 -13.40
C ILE A 214 3.60 30.83 -14.15
N LEU A 215 3.40 32.15 -14.11
CA LEU A 215 2.27 32.82 -14.76
C LEU A 215 2.29 32.66 -16.28
N MET A 216 3.46 32.80 -16.91
CA MET A 216 3.62 32.62 -18.35
C MET A 216 3.30 31.18 -18.78
N ASN A 217 3.76 30.17 -18.03
CA ASN A 217 3.47 28.78 -18.37
C ASN A 217 2.03 28.38 -18.02
N ALA A 218 1.45 28.99 -16.99
CA ALA A 218 0.04 28.79 -16.65
C ALA A 218 -0.87 29.30 -17.77
N SER A 219 -0.62 30.49 -18.32
CA SER A 219 -1.43 31.03 -19.41
C SER A 219 -1.37 30.13 -20.64
N MET A 220 -0.17 29.66 -21.02
CA MET A 220 0.01 28.73 -22.14
C MET A 220 -0.73 27.40 -21.96
N ILE A 221 -0.80 26.86 -20.75
CA ILE A 221 -1.48 25.58 -20.47
C ILE A 221 -2.99 25.77 -20.45
N ILE A 222 -3.47 26.89 -19.89
CA ILE A 222 -4.89 27.23 -19.86
C ILE A 222 -5.42 27.48 -21.26
N GLU A 223 -4.68 28.17 -22.12
CA GLU A 223 -5.04 28.35 -23.54
C GLU A 223 -5.32 27.02 -24.22
N ARG A 224 -4.53 25.98 -23.93
CA ARG A 224 -4.72 24.63 -24.49
C ARG A 224 -5.87 23.86 -23.85
N MET A 225 -6.15 24.10 -22.58
CA MET A 225 -7.21 23.40 -21.85
C MET A 225 -8.58 24.03 -22.01
N ALA A 226 -8.67 25.32 -22.32
CA ALA A 226 -9.94 26.03 -22.49
C ALA A 226 -10.80 25.49 -23.64
N GLU A 227 -10.22 24.69 -24.54
CA GLU A 227 -10.92 24.02 -25.64
C GLU A 227 -11.51 22.65 -25.22
N GLU A 228 -11.07 22.07 -24.10
CA GLU A 228 -11.37 20.72 -23.67
C GLU A 228 -12.06 20.73 -22.28
N GLU A 229 -13.41 20.71 -22.27
CA GLU A 229 -14.22 20.43 -21.07
C GLU A 229 -14.17 21.44 -19.89
N PRO A 230 -15.06 21.33 -18.88
CA PRO A 230 -14.97 22.16 -17.67
C PRO A 230 -13.62 22.00 -16.98
N LEU A 231 -13.02 23.14 -16.64
CA LEU A 231 -11.66 23.22 -16.13
C LEU A 231 -11.59 22.74 -14.67
N ASP A 232 -11.02 21.57 -14.42
CA ASP A 232 -10.67 21.11 -13.07
C ASP A 232 -9.39 21.81 -12.58
N VAL A 233 -9.53 22.66 -11.56
CA VAL A 233 -8.42 23.50 -11.03
C VAL A 233 -7.26 22.64 -10.53
N PHE A 234 -7.54 21.49 -9.92
CA PHE A 234 -6.46 20.63 -9.43
C PHE A 234 -5.67 19.99 -10.57
N SER A 235 -6.37 19.45 -11.58
CA SER A 235 -5.77 18.95 -12.82
C SER A 235 -4.95 20.03 -13.52
N LEU A 236 -5.47 21.27 -13.59
CA LEU A 236 -4.73 22.41 -14.14
C LEU A 236 -3.42 22.66 -13.38
N LEU A 237 -3.47 22.83 -12.05
CA LEU A 237 -2.28 23.09 -11.24
C LEU A 237 -1.24 21.98 -11.37
N SER A 238 -1.71 20.73 -11.43
CA SER A 238 -0.87 19.54 -11.63
C SER A 238 -0.20 19.55 -13.00
N LYS A 239 -0.94 19.89 -14.08
CA LYS A 239 -0.40 20.05 -15.43
C LYS A 239 0.63 21.19 -15.51
N ILE A 240 0.38 22.32 -14.85
CA ILE A 240 1.33 23.44 -14.76
C ILE A 240 2.63 22.98 -14.09
N ARG A 241 2.54 22.36 -12.92
CA ARG A 241 3.71 21.86 -12.19
C ARG A 241 4.47 20.80 -12.98
N LEU A 242 3.77 19.86 -13.62
CA LEU A 242 4.37 18.84 -14.47
C LEU A 242 5.13 19.46 -15.64
N HIS A 243 4.55 20.48 -16.30
CA HIS A 243 5.20 21.19 -17.39
C HIS A 243 6.48 21.89 -16.93
N LEU A 244 6.43 22.59 -15.80
CA LEU A 244 7.59 23.27 -15.20
C LEU A 244 8.73 22.27 -14.90
N ARG A 245 8.38 21.05 -14.44
CA ARG A 245 9.32 19.94 -14.21
C ARG A 245 9.91 19.43 -15.52
N GLN A 246 9.08 19.06 -16.48
CA GLN A 246 9.51 18.49 -17.77
C GLN A 246 10.43 19.42 -18.55
N LYS A 247 10.20 20.74 -18.44
CA LYS A 247 11.01 21.77 -19.09
C LYS A 247 12.20 22.24 -18.25
N ASN A 248 12.39 21.69 -17.04
CA ASN A 248 13.43 22.10 -16.08
C ASN A 248 13.45 23.63 -15.85
N LEU A 249 12.28 24.27 -15.81
CA LEU A 249 12.17 25.74 -15.74
C LEU A 249 12.35 26.27 -14.33
N LEU A 250 12.07 25.46 -13.31
CA LEU A 250 12.18 25.83 -11.90
C LEU A 250 12.79 24.69 -11.10
N HIS A 251 13.73 25.05 -10.22
CA HIS A 251 14.33 24.13 -9.29
C HIS A 251 14.69 24.86 -7.99
N PRO A 252 14.11 24.49 -6.83
CA PRO A 252 13.12 23.43 -6.61
C PRO A 252 11.76 23.78 -7.24
N LEU A 253 10.92 22.76 -7.49
CA LEU A 253 9.56 22.98 -7.96
C LEU A 253 8.68 23.59 -6.86
N PRO A 254 7.77 24.54 -7.19
CA PRO A 254 6.76 25.00 -6.26
C PRO A 254 5.76 23.88 -5.93
N SER A 255 5.24 23.89 -4.71
CA SER A 255 4.10 23.03 -4.33
C SER A 255 2.83 23.44 -5.08
N LEU A 256 1.84 22.54 -5.19
CA LEU A 256 0.56 22.89 -5.83
C LEU A 256 -0.15 24.03 -5.09
N SER A 257 -0.11 24.03 -3.76
CA SER A 257 -0.58 25.16 -2.94
C SER A 257 0.14 26.46 -3.31
N LYS A 258 1.46 26.42 -3.56
CA LYS A 258 2.21 27.62 -3.93
C LYS A 258 1.89 28.11 -5.34
N VAL A 259 1.71 27.20 -6.30
CA VAL A 259 1.25 27.55 -7.65
C VAL A 259 -0.15 28.17 -7.58
N GLY A 260 -1.06 27.56 -6.83
CA GLY A 260 -2.42 28.07 -6.62
C GLY A 260 -2.41 29.46 -5.96
N GLN A 261 -1.55 29.67 -4.96
CA GLN A 261 -1.36 30.97 -4.32
C GLN A 261 -0.89 32.02 -5.33
N ILE A 262 0.12 31.72 -6.15
CA ILE A 262 0.66 32.67 -7.13
C ILE A 262 -0.39 33.04 -8.18
N LEU A 263 -1.19 32.07 -8.64
CA LEU A 263 -2.28 32.33 -9.59
C LEU A 263 -3.38 33.19 -8.94
N ARG A 264 -3.81 32.84 -7.73
CA ARG A 264 -4.80 33.63 -6.96
C ARG A 264 -4.33 35.07 -6.76
N ASP A 265 -3.08 35.23 -6.33
CA ASP A 265 -2.51 36.56 -6.06
C ASP A 265 -2.44 37.38 -7.37
N ALA A 266 -2.12 36.77 -8.51
CA ALA A 266 -2.13 37.44 -9.81
C ALA A 266 -3.54 37.82 -10.30
N ILE A 267 -4.55 36.99 -10.02
CA ILE A 267 -5.96 37.29 -10.32
C ILE A 267 -6.40 38.52 -9.53
N ASN A 268 -6.05 38.57 -8.24
CA ASN A 268 -6.47 39.64 -7.33
C ASN A 268 -5.66 40.94 -7.46
N ASP A 269 -4.43 40.87 -7.96
CA ASP A 269 -3.55 42.04 -8.08
C ASP A 269 -3.88 42.85 -9.35
N SER A 270 -4.70 43.88 -9.18
CA SER A 270 -5.08 44.82 -10.24
C SER A 270 -3.92 45.66 -10.78
N SER A 271 -2.76 45.67 -10.12
CA SER A 271 -1.58 46.42 -10.56
C SER A 271 -0.79 45.73 -11.67
N ILE A 272 -0.95 44.41 -11.85
CA ILE A 272 -0.22 43.63 -12.85
C ILE A 272 -0.97 43.68 -14.18
N ASN A 273 -0.47 44.47 -15.13
CA ASN A 273 -1.11 44.71 -16.43
C ASN A 273 -0.49 43.93 -17.59
N SER A 274 0.00 42.71 -17.32
CA SER A 274 0.55 41.84 -18.38
C SER A 274 -0.58 41.14 -19.14
N LYS A 275 -0.40 40.90 -20.43
CA LYS A 275 -1.39 40.21 -21.28
C LYS A 275 -1.73 38.82 -20.72
N GLU A 276 -0.73 38.12 -20.23
CA GLU A 276 -0.85 36.79 -19.62
C GLU A 276 -1.71 36.84 -18.36
N VAL A 277 -1.49 37.82 -17.48
CA VAL A 277 -2.25 37.95 -16.22
C VAL A 277 -3.70 38.37 -16.49
N LEU A 278 -3.95 39.25 -17.46
CA LEU A 278 -5.31 39.60 -17.88
C LEU A 278 -6.06 38.37 -18.41
N TYR A 279 -5.40 37.55 -19.22
CA TYR A 279 -5.99 36.31 -19.74
C TYR A 279 -6.28 35.30 -18.62
N LEU A 280 -5.32 35.09 -17.72
CA LEU A 280 -5.49 34.25 -16.54
C LEU A 280 -6.66 34.73 -15.67
N ARG A 281 -6.80 36.04 -15.45
CA ARG A 281 -7.89 36.62 -14.69
C ARG A 281 -9.24 36.27 -15.30
N ILE A 282 -9.41 36.48 -16.61
CA ILE A 282 -10.68 36.20 -17.30
C ILE A 282 -11.11 34.74 -17.14
N ILE A 283 -10.17 33.79 -17.27
CA ILE A 283 -10.49 32.37 -17.25
C ILE A 283 -10.59 31.79 -15.84
N LEU A 284 -9.73 32.24 -14.92
CA LEU A 284 -9.65 31.67 -13.57
C LEU A 284 -10.51 32.40 -12.54
N GLU A 285 -11.04 33.59 -12.84
CA GLU A 285 -11.93 34.33 -11.93
C GLU A 285 -13.13 33.50 -11.44
N PRO A 286 -13.84 32.72 -12.30
CA PRO A 286 -14.91 31.83 -11.84
C PRO A 286 -14.44 30.75 -10.84
N TYR A 287 -13.14 30.45 -10.83
CA TYR A 287 -12.51 29.41 -10.01
C TYR A 287 -11.73 29.98 -8.81
N GLY A 288 -11.90 31.28 -8.50
CA GLY A 288 -11.17 31.96 -7.43
C GLY A 288 -11.33 31.33 -6.04
N GLU A 289 -12.53 30.81 -5.74
CA GLU A 289 -12.78 30.08 -4.49
C GLU A 289 -12.00 28.76 -4.43
N ASP A 290 -12.03 27.97 -5.50
CA ASP A 290 -11.29 26.70 -5.60
C ASP A 290 -9.78 26.91 -5.49
N LEU A 291 -9.25 27.94 -6.16
CA LEU A 291 -7.85 28.35 -6.04
C LEU A 291 -7.50 28.76 -4.61
N SER A 292 -8.40 29.47 -3.92
CA SER A 292 -8.20 29.86 -2.51
C SER A 292 -8.18 28.62 -1.60
N VAL A 293 -9.11 27.69 -1.83
CA VAL A 293 -9.16 26.42 -1.10
C VAL A 293 -7.88 25.62 -1.28
N ILE A 294 -7.29 25.58 -2.48
CA ILE A 294 -6.04 24.87 -2.75
C ILE A 294 -4.82 25.63 -2.20
N ALA A 295 -4.78 26.96 -2.37
CA ALA A 295 -3.70 27.82 -1.89
C ALA A 295 -3.57 27.77 -0.35
N ASP A 296 -4.69 27.80 0.36
CA ASP A 296 -4.72 27.83 1.84
C ASP A 296 -4.60 26.43 2.47
N ARG A 297 -4.68 25.35 1.67
CA ARG A 297 -4.53 23.98 2.14
C ARG A 297 -3.05 23.57 2.19
N ILE A 298 -2.52 23.48 3.41
CA ILE A 298 -1.23 22.82 3.73
C ILE A 298 -1.37 21.28 3.73
N GLN A 299 -2.54 20.73 3.39
CA GLN A 299 -2.82 19.29 3.41
C GLN A 299 -3.54 18.83 2.12
N PRO A 300 -3.36 17.57 1.70
CA PRO A 300 -3.86 17.11 0.41
C PRO A 300 -5.36 17.28 0.30
N ILE A 301 -5.79 17.61 -0.92
CA ILE A 301 -7.18 17.60 -1.34
C ILE A 301 -7.72 16.17 -1.16
N PRO A 302 -8.72 15.94 -0.31
CA PRO A 302 -9.58 14.79 -0.52
C PRO A 302 -10.36 15.11 -1.80
N HIS A 303 -10.20 14.30 -2.84
CA HIS A 303 -11.01 14.39 -4.06
C HIS A 303 -12.47 14.70 -3.73
N CYS A 304 -13.02 15.71 -4.41
CA CYS A 304 -14.41 16.10 -4.35
C CYS A 304 -15.34 14.88 -4.54
N LYS A 305 -15.88 14.37 -3.42
CA LYS A 305 -17.20 13.75 -3.39
C LYS A 305 -18.03 14.50 -2.35
N ASN A 306 -18.89 15.38 -2.85
CA ASN A 306 -19.84 16.24 -2.15
C ASN A 306 -20.87 15.51 -1.26
N ARG A 307 -20.44 14.67 -0.30
CA ARG A 307 -21.36 14.00 0.66
C ARG A 307 -20.91 13.96 2.12
N ARG A 308 -19.71 14.42 2.49
CA ARG A 308 -19.17 14.23 3.86
C ARG A 308 -19.19 15.45 4.80
N VAL A 309 -19.56 16.64 4.33
CA VAL A 309 -19.60 17.84 5.22
C VAL A 309 -20.78 17.78 6.20
N VAL A 310 -21.85 17.06 5.87
CA VAL A 310 -22.94 16.76 6.81
C VAL A 310 -22.49 15.77 7.90
N LEU A 311 -21.56 14.86 7.60
CA LEU A 311 -21.08 13.82 8.53
C LEU A 311 -20.04 14.32 9.55
N LYS A 312 -19.21 15.34 9.23
CA LYS A 312 -18.19 15.84 10.18
C LYS A 312 -18.76 16.66 11.33
N LYS A 313 -19.88 17.36 11.14
CA LYS A 313 -20.60 18.03 12.25
C LYS A 313 -21.38 17.04 13.12
N GLU A 314 -21.75 15.88 12.58
CA GLU A 314 -22.34 14.77 13.34
C GLU A 314 -21.26 13.97 14.11
N LEU A 315 -20.08 13.73 13.52
CA LEU A 315 -19.00 12.92 14.11
C LEU A 315 -18.30 13.55 15.32
N ALA A 316 -18.38 14.88 15.49
CA ALA A 316 -17.88 15.57 16.68
C ALA A 316 -18.77 15.35 17.94
N LYS A 317 -19.95 14.71 17.78
CA LYS A 317 -20.83 14.30 18.90
C LYS A 317 -20.50 12.90 19.46
N PHE A 318 -19.46 12.23 18.97
CA PHE A 318 -19.08 10.90 19.41
C PHE A 318 -17.94 11.00 20.45
N SER A 319 -18.34 11.28 21.69
CA SER A 319 -17.48 11.20 22.88
C SER A 319 -16.75 9.85 22.98
N VAL A 320 -15.79 9.77 23.91
CA VAL A 320 -15.19 8.49 24.33
C VAL A 320 -16.32 7.52 24.64
N VAL A 321 -16.47 6.47 23.83
CA VAL A 321 -17.55 5.49 24.00
C VAL A 321 -17.16 4.60 25.17
N GLU A 322 -17.95 4.64 26.23
CA GLU A 322 -17.77 3.74 27.37
C GLU A 322 -18.32 2.35 27.00
N TRP A 323 -17.41 1.40 26.81
CA TRP A 323 -17.74 0.03 26.44
C TRP A 323 -18.22 -0.77 27.66
N THR A 324 -19.51 -0.64 27.96
CA THR A 324 -20.20 -1.47 28.97
C THR A 324 -20.33 -2.92 28.51
N THR A 325 -20.49 -3.85 29.45
CA THR A 325 -20.74 -5.27 29.14
C THR A 325 -21.98 -5.45 28.25
N SER A 326 -23.04 -4.67 28.50
CA SER A 326 -24.28 -4.72 27.71
C SER A 326 -24.04 -4.37 26.24
N ASN A 327 -23.27 -3.31 25.97
CA ASN A 327 -22.97 -2.88 24.60
C ASN A 327 -22.05 -3.87 23.88
N ILE A 328 -21.10 -4.47 24.60
CA ILE A 328 -20.23 -5.52 24.05
C ILE A 328 -21.07 -6.75 23.69
N THR A 329 -21.98 -7.19 24.57
CA THR A 329 -22.88 -8.31 24.29
C THR A 329 -23.75 -8.04 23.07
N ALA A 330 -24.39 -6.87 23.00
CA ALA A 330 -25.21 -6.49 21.86
C ALA A 330 -24.41 -6.46 20.54
N MET A 331 -23.17 -5.96 20.58
CA MET A 331 -22.26 -6.00 19.42
C MET A 331 -21.99 -7.44 18.96
N LEU A 332 -21.67 -8.33 19.90
CA LEU A 332 -21.32 -9.73 19.60
C LEU A 332 -22.51 -10.54 19.09
N GLU A 333 -23.73 -10.28 19.59
CA GLU A 333 -24.94 -10.94 19.08
C GLU A 333 -25.25 -10.55 17.63
N VAL A 334 -25.04 -9.28 17.24
CA VAL A 334 -25.19 -8.90 15.82
C VAL A 334 -24.16 -9.60 14.95
N ILE A 335 -22.90 -9.63 15.39
CA ILE A 335 -21.84 -10.35 14.65
C ILE A 335 -22.17 -11.84 14.53
N LYS A 336 -22.82 -12.42 15.54
CA LYS A 336 -23.26 -13.81 15.54
C LYS A 336 -24.40 -14.06 14.55
N ASP A 337 -25.37 -13.15 14.44
CA ASP A 337 -26.39 -13.21 13.39
C ASP A 337 -25.73 -13.20 12.00
N TRP A 338 -24.75 -12.32 11.79
CA TRP A 338 -24.00 -12.24 10.54
C TRP A 338 -23.15 -13.48 10.28
N ARG A 339 -22.58 -14.11 11.31
CA ARG A 339 -21.86 -15.39 11.19
C ARG A 339 -22.74 -16.49 10.60
N LEU A 340 -24.03 -16.51 10.93
CA LEU A 340 -24.97 -17.49 10.39
C LEU A 340 -25.23 -17.31 8.89
N MET A 341 -24.89 -16.15 8.32
CA MET A 341 -25.00 -15.87 6.89
C MET A 341 -23.73 -16.24 6.10
N CYS A 342 -22.61 -16.53 6.78
CA CYS A 342 -21.38 -16.96 6.13
C CYS A 342 -21.39 -18.46 5.84
N HIS A 343 -20.89 -18.86 4.68
CA HIS A 343 -20.73 -20.24 4.27
C HIS A 343 -19.61 -20.96 5.00
N ASP A 344 -18.54 -20.24 5.37
CA ASP A 344 -17.41 -20.81 6.07
C ASP A 344 -16.70 -19.80 7.00
N THR A 345 -15.66 -20.30 7.68
CA THR A 345 -14.87 -19.50 8.63
C THR A 345 -14.03 -18.43 7.93
N ALA A 346 -13.57 -18.66 6.70
CA ALA A 346 -12.72 -17.72 5.96
C ALA A 346 -13.54 -16.52 5.46
N GLU A 347 -14.77 -16.76 4.99
CA GLU A 347 -15.72 -15.73 4.62
C GLU A 347 -16.08 -14.87 5.84
N PHE A 348 -16.34 -15.49 7.00
CA PHE A 348 -16.58 -14.78 8.25
C PHE A 348 -15.38 -13.91 8.67
N GLU A 349 -14.16 -14.44 8.60
CA GLU A 349 -12.95 -13.67 8.90
C GLU A 349 -12.75 -12.48 7.95
N CYS A 350 -13.04 -12.67 6.66
CA CYS A 350 -13.00 -11.58 5.68
C CYS A 350 -14.04 -10.50 5.95
N MET A 351 -15.27 -10.92 6.30
CA MET A 351 -16.39 -10.04 6.64
C MET A 351 -16.05 -9.19 7.87
N VAL A 352 -15.63 -9.81 8.96
CA VAL A 352 -15.23 -9.11 10.18
C VAL A 352 -14.00 -8.20 9.94
N GLY A 353 -13.05 -8.64 9.11
CA GLY A 353 -11.84 -7.87 8.83
C GLY A 353 -12.07 -6.61 7.98
N THR A 354 -13.02 -6.63 7.05
CA THR A 354 -13.09 -5.61 5.99
C THR A 354 -14.49 -5.16 5.57
N ASP A 355 -15.56 -5.84 6.00
CA ASP A 355 -16.91 -5.56 5.53
C ASP A 355 -17.55 -4.39 6.28
N GLN A 356 -17.68 -3.27 5.59
CA GLN A 356 -18.31 -2.07 6.12
C GLN A 356 -19.80 -2.29 6.47
N PHE A 357 -20.52 -3.17 5.77
CA PHE A 357 -21.96 -3.37 5.99
C PHE A 357 -22.27 -4.03 7.34
N LEU A 358 -21.48 -5.04 7.73
CA LEU A 358 -21.54 -5.63 9.08
C LEU A 358 -21.40 -4.55 10.15
N TRP A 359 -20.36 -3.73 10.04
CA TRP A 359 -20.05 -2.74 11.07
C TRP A 359 -21.06 -1.59 11.10
N GLU A 360 -21.68 -1.26 9.96
CA GLU A 360 -22.79 -0.33 9.88
C GLU A 360 -24.06 -0.88 10.56
N ASP A 361 -24.41 -2.16 10.39
CA ASP A 361 -25.54 -2.79 11.10
C ASP A 361 -25.26 -2.84 12.61
N VAL A 362 -24.06 -3.29 13.01
CA VAL A 362 -23.61 -3.29 14.41
C VAL A 362 -23.75 -1.89 15.02
N ALA A 363 -23.22 -0.85 14.37
CA ALA A 363 -23.33 0.52 14.87
C ALA A 363 -24.78 1.01 14.91
N THR A 364 -25.60 0.63 13.93
CA THR A 364 -27.02 1.00 13.86
C THR A 364 -27.81 0.37 15.00
N ARG A 365 -27.61 -0.91 15.32
CA ARG A 365 -28.28 -1.58 16.44
C ARG A 365 -27.78 -1.09 17.80
N LEU A 366 -26.51 -0.72 17.90
CA LEU A 366 -25.94 -0.08 19.09
C LEU A 366 -26.37 1.39 19.26
N LYS A 367 -26.86 2.05 18.20
CA LYS A 367 -27.25 3.48 18.21
C LYS A 367 -28.35 3.79 19.23
N CYS A 368 -29.18 2.81 19.57
CA CYS A 368 -30.21 2.92 20.60
C CYS A 368 -29.63 3.03 22.02
N THR A 369 -28.42 2.51 22.27
CA THR A 369 -27.80 2.49 23.61
C THR A 369 -26.53 3.34 23.69
N THR A 370 -25.84 3.56 22.58
CA THR A 370 -24.61 4.35 22.50
C THR A 370 -24.47 5.07 21.17
N ASN A 371 -24.01 6.31 21.18
CA ASN A 371 -23.62 7.00 19.97
C ASN A 371 -22.21 6.52 19.57
N THR A 372 -22.12 5.37 18.90
CA THR A 372 -20.87 4.70 18.51
C THR A 372 -20.75 4.63 16.99
N SER A 373 -19.57 4.91 16.44
CA SER A 373 -19.31 4.77 15.00
C SER A 373 -18.92 3.33 14.65
N PHE A 374 -19.19 2.90 13.42
CA PHE A 374 -18.86 1.55 12.95
C PHE A 374 -17.36 1.22 13.08
N ASN A 375 -16.47 2.17 12.82
CA ASN A 375 -15.03 2.01 13.03
C ASN A 375 -14.69 1.68 14.48
N LYS A 376 -15.34 2.34 15.45
CA LYS A 376 -15.11 2.06 16.88
C LYS A 376 -15.62 0.67 17.27
N CYS A 377 -16.73 0.21 16.68
CA CYS A 377 -17.22 -1.16 16.88
C CYS A 377 -16.22 -2.19 16.34
N GLN A 378 -15.70 -1.97 15.13
CA GLN A 378 -14.70 -2.83 14.52
C GLN A 378 -13.40 -2.88 15.35
N GLU A 379 -12.85 -1.72 15.71
CA GLU A 379 -11.65 -1.62 16.55
C GLU A 379 -11.84 -2.36 17.89
N ARG A 380 -13.01 -2.18 18.53
CA ARG A 380 -13.30 -2.84 19.81
C ARG A 380 -13.43 -4.34 19.67
N PHE A 381 -14.10 -4.83 18.62
CA PHE A 381 -14.19 -6.25 18.35
C PHE A 381 -12.81 -6.86 18.11
N LEU A 382 -11.98 -6.24 17.26
CA LEU A 382 -10.63 -6.75 16.97
C LEU A 382 -9.76 -6.81 18.23
N GLN A 383 -9.92 -5.85 19.15
CA GLN A 383 -9.28 -5.90 20.46
C GLN A 383 -9.76 -7.10 21.28
N LEU A 384 -11.07 -7.29 21.44
CA LEU A 384 -11.65 -8.41 22.21
C LEU A 384 -11.24 -9.78 21.63
N TYR A 385 -11.19 -9.87 20.30
CA TYR A 385 -10.79 -11.08 19.58
C TYR A 385 -9.32 -11.44 19.86
N ARG A 386 -8.41 -10.44 19.87
CA ARG A 386 -6.99 -10.65 20.24
C ARG A 386 -6.84 -11.04 21.71
N GLU A 387 -7.57 -10.37 22.60
CA GLU A 387 -7.59 -10.69 24.04
C GLU A 387 -8.04 -12.15 24.27
N TYR A 388 -9.11 -12.58 23.60
CA TYR A 388 -9.60 -13.96 23.66
C TYR A 388 -8.58 -14.97 23.13
N LYS A 389 -8.01 -14.77 21.93
CA LYS A 389 -6.97 -15.66 21.37
C LYS A 389 -5.76 -15.79 22.31
N SER A 390 -5.35 -14.69 22.92
CA SER A 390 -4.25 -14.68 23.90
C SER A 390 -4.59 -15.53 25.14
N VAL A 391 -5.83 -15.45 25.65
CA VAL A 391 -6.26 -16.21 26.81
C VAL A 391 -6.43 -17.69 26.51
N VAL A 392 -7.00 -18.06 25.35
CA VAL A 392 -7.09 -19.47 24.92
C VAL A 392 -5.70 -20.09 24.79
N THR A 393 -4.76 -19.38 24.14
CA THR A 393 -3.37 -19.84 23.99
C THR A 393 -2.67 -19.98 25.34
N PHE A 394 -2.91 -19.05 26.26
CA PHE A 394 -2.37 -19.10 27.62
C PHE A 394 -2.92 -20.30 28.40
N ASN A 395 -4.23 -20.49 28.42
CA ASN A 395 -4.88 -21.60 29.11
C ASN A 395 -4.51 -22.96 28.52
N ALA A 396 -4.29 -23.06 27.21
CA ALA A 396 -3.83 -24.30 26.58
C ALA A 396 -2.39 -24.71 26.97
N ARG A 397 -1.57 -23.74 27.43
CA ARG A 397 -0.17 -23.97 27.83
C ARG A 397 -0.02 -24.30 29.32
N ILE A 398 -1.03 -24.00 30.12
CA ILE A 398 -0.99 -24.16 31.55
C ILE A 398 -1.70 -25.47 31.90
N GLY A 399 -1.00 -26.35 32.61
CA GLY A 399 -1.55 -27.62 33.09
C GLY A 399 -2.73 -27.40 34.06
N SER A 400 -3.45 -28.47 34.39
CA SER A 400 -4.74 -28.46 35.11
C SER A 400 -4.78 -27.79 36.49
N ASP A 401 -3.63 -27.39 37.03
CA ASP A 401 -3.48 -27.01 38.45
C ASP A 401 -3.52 -25.49 38.68
N GLU A 402 -3.55 -24.66 37.63
CA GLU A 402 -3.73 -23.21 37.75
C GLU A 402 -5.12 -22.74 37.29
N PRO A 403 -5.68 -21.68 37.91
CA PRO A 403 -6.97 -21.16 37.53
C PRO A 403 -6.95 -20.56 36.12
N SER A 404 -7.84 -21.05 35.25
CA SER A 404 -8.01 -20.57 33.88
C SER A 404 -8.31 -19.06 33.85
N LYS A 405 -7.59 -18.32 33.00
CA LYS A 405 -7.95 -16.92 32.73
C LYS A 405 -9.23 -16.87 31.89
N SER A 406 -10.08 -15.86 32.12
CA SER A 406 -11.30 -15.63 31.36
C SER A 406 -11.31 -14.24 30.74
N VAL A 407 -12.02 -14.09 29.62
CA VAL A 407 -12.24 -12.80 28.94
C VAL A 407 -13.71 -12.40 29.08
N ARG A 408 -14.00 -11.09 29.04
CA ARG A 408 -15.38 -10.61 29.01
C ARG A 408 -16.13 -11.21 27.82
N CYS A 409 -17.35 -11.69 28.07
CA CYS A 409 -18.20 -12.32 27.07
C CYS A 409 -17.56 -13.56 26.39
N GLN A 410 -16.73 -14.31 27.12
CA GLN A 410 -16.02 -15.50 26.63
C GLN A 410 -16.93 -16.47 25.86
N ASN A 411 -18.10 -16.82 26.39
CA ASN A 411 -19.02 -17.79 25.75
C ASN A 411 -19.49 -17.32 24.36
N LEU A 412 -19.69 -16.01 24.17
CA LEU A 412 -20.10 -15.45 22.87
C LEU A 412 -18.93 -15.39 21.90
N LEU A 413 -17.75 -15.01 22.37
CA LEU A 413 -16.53 -15.04 21.57
C LEU A 413 -16.18 -16.47 21.16
N GLU A 414 -16.32 -17.43 22.05
CA GLU A 414 -16.13 -18.86 21.77
C GLU A 414 -17.10 -19.36 20.70
N ALA A 415 -18.40 -19.08 20.83
CA ALA A 415 -19.39 -19.42 19.80
C ALA A 415 -19.12 -18.74 18.45
N LEU A 416 -18.55 -17.52 18.46
CA LEU A 416 -18.18 -16.77 17.27
C LEU A 416 -16.88 -17.24 16.62
N ILE A 417 -16.08 -18.05 17.31
CA ILE A 417 -14.74 -18.46 16.85
C ILE A 417 -14.68 -19.97 16.62
N ALA A 418 -15.56 -20.74 17.27
CA ALA A 418 -15.68 -22.18 17.09
C ALA A 418 -15.88 -22.49 15.60
N PRO A 419 -15.06 -23.37 14.97
CA PRO A 419 -15.21 -23.74 13.57
C PRO A 419 -16.66 -24.08 13.23
N LEU A 420 -17.14 -23.63 12.07
CA LEU A 420 -18.45 -24.06 11.56
C LEU A 420 -18.40 -25.57 11.32
N MET A 421 -18.83 -26.34 12.31
CA MET A 421 -19.09 -27.76 12.19
C MET A 421 -20.42 -27.87 11.45
N PHE A 422 -20.38 -27.89 10.13
CA PHE A 422 -21.51 -28.43 9.39
C PHE A 422 -21.64 -29.88 9.83
N HIS A 423 -22.70 -30.19 10.57
CA HIS A 423 -23.17 -31.56 10.56
C HIS A 423 -23.50 -31.84 9.11
N GLU A 424 -22.58 -32.50 8.40
CA GLU A 424 -22.96 -33.29 7.23
C GLU A 424 -24.15 -34.09 7.71
N GLY A 425 -25.33 -33.67 7.29
CA GLY A 425 -26.54 -34.40 7.58
C GLY A 425 -26.23 -35.81 7.13
N ASN A 426 -26.29 -36.76 8.07
CA ASN A 426 -26.45 -38.15 7.69
C ASN A 426 -27.61 -38.15 6.70
N MET A 427 -27.28 -38.21 5.41
CA MET A 427 -28.22 -38.46 4.35
C MET A 427 -28.83 -39.80 4.71
N ASP A 428 -30.02 -39.78 5.29
CA ASP A 428 -30.81 -40.98 5.50
C ASP A 428 -30.99 -41.60 4.11
N PRO A 429 -30.42 -42.78 3.83
CA PRO A 429 -30.47 -43.38 2.50
C PRO A 429 -31.81 -44.09 2.31
N ARG A 430 -32.92 -43.38 2.53
CA ARG A 430 -34.29 -43.89 2.38
C ARG A 430 -35.07 -43.13 1.32
#